data_AF-N1UV28-F1
#
_entry.id   AF-N1UV28-F1
#
_cell.length_a   1.000
_cell.length_b   1.000
_cell.length_c   1.000
_cell.angle_alpha   90.00
_cell.angle_beta   90.00
_cell.angle_gamma   90.00
#
_symmetry.space_group_name_H-M   'P 1'
#
loop_
_entity.id
_entity.type
_entity.pdbx_description
1 polymer ?
#
loop_
_entity_poly.entity_id
_entity_poly.type
_entity_poly.pdbx_seq_one_letter_code
_entity_poly.pdbx_strand_id
1 'polypeptide(L)'
;TEIISYFRSRIRNFAGRTIRYVDSVNSIRPEDSVKHQKIFHKEETFSRYLVSRMRGLALGGGGARALAHVGLLKALEKENIKVDVVSGASFGAVIAALYARGENTETIYKMIYKFFGGLDKPFDPTIPLVSFLKVKK
;
A
#
# COMPACT_ATOMS: atom_id res chain seq x y z
N THR A 1 -11.59 -1.72 20.68
CA THR A 1 -11.14 -2.70 21.68
C THR A 1 -12.19 -3.78 21.98
N GLU A 2 -13.50 -3.47 22.06
CA GLU A 2 -14.57 -4.48 22.32
C GLU A 2 -14.75 -5.57 21.26
N ILE A 3 -14.63 -5.25 19.96
CA ILE A 3 -14.83 -6.24 18.89
C ILE A 3 -13.72 -7.31 18.93
N ILE A 4 -12.48 -6.90 19.18
CA ILE A 4 -11.34 -7.83 19.25
C ILE A 4 -11.50 -8.78 20.43
N SER A 5 -11.91 -8.28 21.61
CA SER A 5 -12.14 -9.12 22.78
C SER A 5 -13.26 -10.14 22.54
N TYR A 6 -14.34 -9.76 21.84
CA TYR A 6 -15.44 -10.66 21.48
C TYR A 6 -15.01 -11.83 20.57
N PHE A 7 -14.12 -11.57 19.60
CA PHE A 7 -13.66 -12.58 18.64
C PHE A 7 -12.43 -13.36 19.14
N ARG A 8 -11.71 -12.88 20.16
CA ARG A 8 -10.47 -13.48 20.68
C ARG A 8 -10.61 -14.96 21.03
N SER A 9 -11.74 -15.36 21.62
CA SER A 9 -12.02 -16.78 21.96
C SER A 9 -12.37 -17.64 20.74
N ARG A 10 -12.93 -17.03 19.68
CA ARG A 10 -13.43 -17.71 18.47
C ARG A 10 -12.35 -17.88 17.38
N ILE A 11 -11.28 -17.07 17.41
CA ILE A 11 -10.18 -17.12 16.45
C ILE A 11 -9.29 -18.38 16.61
N ARG A 12 -9.33 -19.05 17.77
CA ARG A 12 -8.49 -20.23 18.05
C ARG A 12 -8.78 -21.47 17.19
N ASN A 13 -9.92 -21.55 16.51
CA ASN A 13 -10.40 -22.80 15.90
C ASN A 13 -10.34 -22.87 14.36
N PHE A 14 -9.69 -21.93 13.65
CA PHE A 14 -9.57 -22.00 12.19
C PHE A 14 -8.41 -22.90 11.75
N ALA A 15 -8.57 -24.21 11.90
CA ALA A 15 -7.62 -25.27 11.55
C ALA A 15 -7.42 -25.50 10.02
N GLY A 16 -7.53 -24.46 9.17
CA GLY A 16 -7.38 -24.63 7.71
C GLY A 16 -6.95 -23.41 6.90
N ARG A 17 -7.05 -22.20 7.45
CA ARG A 17 -6.45 -20.98 6.88
C ARG A 17 -5.92 -20.14 8.03
N THR A 18 -4.68 -20.40 8.42
CA THR A 18 -4.08 -19.86 9.65
C THR A 18 -3.71 -18.39 9.47
N ILE A 19 -4.67 -17.48 9.67
CA ILE A 19 -4.39 -16.05 9.77
C ILE A 19 -3.76 -15.81 11.15
N ARG A 20 -2.47 -15.45 11.19
CA ARG A 20 -1.75 -15.17 12.45
C ARG A 20 -2.16 -13.81 13.00
N TYR A 21 -2.93 -13.81 14.07
CA TYR A 21 -3.13 -12.63 14.91
C TYR A 21 -1.89 -12.43 15.79
N VAL A 22 -1.23 -11.26 15.67
CA VAL A 22 -0.04 -10.92 16.46
C VAL A 22 -0.47 -9.90 17.50
N ASP A 23 -0.62 -10.38 18.72
CA ASP A 23 -1.21 -9.66 19.87
C ASP A 23 -0.20 -8.82 20.65
N SER A 24 1.10 -9.02 20.43
CA SER A 24 2.15 -8.27 21.12
C SER A 24 3.42 -8.12 20.28
N VAL A 25 4.11 -7.00 20.47
CA VAL A 25 5.40 -6.68 19.82
C VAL A 25 6.46 -7.75 20.09
N ASN A 26 6.34 -8.49 21.20
CA ASN A 26 7.26 -9.57 21.58
C ASN A 26 7.01 -10.89 20.83
N SER A 27 5.93 -10.98 20.04
CA SER A 27 5.63 -12.15 19.19
C SER A 27 6.12 -11.96 17.74
N ILE A 28 6.76 -10.82 17.46
CA ILE A 28 7.35 -10.44 16.19
C ILE A 28 8.73 -11.11 16.15
N ARG A 29 8.96 -12.02 15.20
CA ARG A 29 10.32 -12.53 15.00
C ARG A 29 11.21 -11.37 14.55
N PRO A 30 12.53 -11.37 14.77
CA PRO A 30 13.39 -10.27 14.32
C PRO A 30 13.18 -9.94 12.83
N GLU A 31 12.91 -10.94 11.98
CA GLU A 31 12.57 -10.77 10.57
C GLU A 31 11.25 -10.02 10.27
N ASP A 32 10.30 -9.99 11.21
CA ASP A 32 9.00 -9.33 11.07
C ASP A 32 9.06 -7.82 11.41
N SER A 33 10.17 -7.36 11.99
CA SER A 33 10.40 -5.95 12.36
C SER A 33 10.88 -5.09 11.19
N VAL A 34 10.14 -5.10 10.07
CA VAL A 34 10.48 -4.28 8.91
C VAL A 34 10.20 -2.81 9.24
N LYS A 35 11.26 -2.06 9.62
CA LYS A 35 11.23 -0.63 10.00
C LYS A 35 10.49 0.29 9.02
N HIS A 36 10.30 -0.15 7.78
CA HIS A 36 9.66 0.61 6.73
C HIS A 36 8.40 -0.09 6.20
N GLN A 37 7.60 -0.78 7.00
CA GLN A 37 6.25 -1.15 6.57
C GLN A 37 5.22 -0.20 7.18
N LYS A 38 4.26 0.26 6.36
CA LYS A 38 3.10 0.96 6.88
C LYS A 38 2.27 -0.11 7.60
N ILE A 39 2.31 -0.06 8.92
CA ILE A 39 1.48 -0.96 9.72
C ILE A 39 0.05 -0.43 9.60
N PHE A 40 -0.72 -1.02 8.69
CA PHE A 40 -2.15 -0.77 8.57
C PHE A 40 -2.83 -1.26 9.85
N HIS A 41 -2.92 -0.38 10.86
CA HIS A 41 -3.54 -0.56 12.18
C HIS A 41 -3.96 -2.00 12.49
N LYS A 42 -3.00 -2.90 12.73
CA LYS A 42 -3.18 -4.36 12.63
C LYS A 42 -4.42 -4.88 13.35
N GLU A 43 -4.67 -4.35 14.54
CA GLU A 43 -5.86 -4.62 15.37
C GLU A 43 -7.17 -4.08 14.76
N GLU A 44 -7.18 -2.84 14.30
CA GLU A 44 -8.38 -2.24 13.71
C GLU A 44 -8.69 -2.80 12.32
N THR A 45 -7.67 -3.03 11.50
CA THR A 45 -7.78 -3.67 10.18
C THR A 45 -8.34 -5.06 10.32
N PHE A 46 -7.83 -5.84 11.28
CA PHE A 46 -8.36 -7.15 11.59
C PHE A 46 -9.80 -7.07 12.13
N SER A 47 -10.10 -6.10 13.00
CA SER A 47 -11.48 -5.86 13.45
C SER A 47 -12.42 -5.57 12.29
N ARG A 48 -12.02 -4.67 11.38
CA ARG A 48 -12.77 -4.31 10.17
C ARG A 48 -12.95 -5.51 9.25
N TYR A 49 -11.93 -6.36 9.12
CA TYR A 49 -12.03 -7.61 8.38
C TYR A 49 -13.09 -8.54 8.98
N LEU A 50 -13.08 -8.75 10.31
CA LEU A 50 -14.04 -9.62 11.00
C LEU A 50 -15.49 -9.16 10.85
N VAL A 51 -15.73 -7.86 10.78
CA VAL A 51 -17.07 -7.29 10.58
C VAL A 51 -17.39 -6.95 9.12
N SER A 52 -16.58 -7.43 8.17
CA SER A 52 -16.76 -7.16 6.72
C SER A 52 -16.84 -5.67 6.35
N ARG A 53 -16.10 -4.82 7.08
CA ARG A 53 -15.97 -3.38 6.84
C ARG A 53 -14.56 -2.97 6.39
N MET A 54 -13.80 -3.91 5.86
CA MET A 54 -12.45 -3.66 5.36
C MET A 54 -12.50 -2.74 4.14
N ARG A 55 -11.62 -1.73 4.10
CA ARG A 55 -11.53 -0.75 3.02
C ARG A 55 -10.31 -1.03 2.16
N GLY A 56 -10.55 -1.47 0.93
CA GLY A 56 -9.50 -1.66 -0.07
C GLY A 56 -9.35 -0.45 -0.98
N LEU A 57 -8.11 -0.14 -1.38
CA LEU A 57 -7.78 0.89 -2.36
C LEU A 57 -7.07 0.26 -3.56
N ALA A 58 -7.59 0.50 -4.76
CA ALA A 58 -7.02 0.03 -6.01
C ALA A 58 -6.53 1.23 -6.84
N LEU A 59 -5.22 1.29 -7.10
CA LEU A 59 -4.58 2.36 -7.86
C LEU A 59 -4.36 1.94 -9.32
N GLY A 60 -5.11 2.55 -10.23
CA GLY A 60 -4.97 2.31 -11.67
C GLY A 60 -3.58 2.68 -12.22
N GLY A 61 -3.24 2.14 -13.39
CA GLY A 61 -2.04 2.56 -14.14
C GLY A 61 -2.17 3.97 -14.74
N GLY A 62 -1.09 4.51 -15.30
CA GLY A 62 -1.15 5.83 -15.95
C GLY A 62 0.15 6.62 -16.14
N GLY A 63 1.34 5.99 -16.03
CA GLY A 63 2.61 6.69 -16.22
C GLY A 63 2.73 7.91 -15.29
N ALA A 64 3.10 9.07 -15.85
CA ALA A 64 3.23 10.33 -15.09
C ALA A 64 1.91 10.77 -14.43
N ARG A 65 0.74 10.42 -14.99
CA ARG A 65 -0.58 10.74 -14.40
C ARG A 65 -0.82 10.00 -13.08
N ALA A 66 -0.04 8.96 -12.79
CA ALA A 66 -0.11 8.25 -11.52
C ALA A 66 0.23 9.16 -10.31
N LEU A 67 0.86 10.32 -10.52
CA LEU A 67 1.04 11.34 -9.47
C LEU A 67 -0.27 11.78 -8.81
N ALA A 68 -1.41 11.71 -9.53
CA ALA A 68 -2.72 11.98 -8.94
C ALA A 68 -3.05 11.04 -7.76
N HIS A 69 -2.57 9.78 -7.80
CA HIS A 69 -2.76 8.84 -6.69
C HIS A 69 -2.05 9.32 -5.42
N VAL A 70 -0.92 10.00 -5.54
CA VAL A 70 -0.22 10.57 -4.36
C VAL A 70 -1.07 11.67 -3.71
N GLY A 71 -1.73 12.50 -4.52
CA GLY A 71 -2.69 13.50 -4.04
C GLY A 71 -3.89 12.88 -3.32
N LEU A 72 -4.45 11.79 -3.88
CA LEU A 72 -5.51 11.02 -3.24
C LEU A 72 -5.06 10.46 -1.87
N LEU A 73 -3.87 9.85 -1.81
CA LEU A 73 -3.34 9.31 -0.56
C LEU A 73 -3.18 10.40 0.51
N LYS A 74 -2.69 11.59 0.12
CA LYS A 74 -2.56 12.74 1.01
C LYS A 74 -3.92 13.23 1.52
N ALA A 75 -4.95 13.23 0.67
CA ALA A 75 -6.31 13.58 1.08
C ALA A 75 -6.89 12.54 2.06
N LEU A 76 -6.72 11.25 1.79
CA LEU A 76 -7.16 10.17 2.69
C LEU A 76 -6.49 10.27 4.06
N GLU A 77 -5.19 10.57 4.11
CA GLU A 77 -4.47 10.79 5.37
C GLU A 77 -4.98 12.02 6.12
N LYS A 78 -5.23 13.13 5.42
CA LYS A 78 -5.76 14.37 6.02
C LYS A 78 -7.15 14.16 6.63
N GLU A 79 -8.01 13.42 5.94
CA GLU A 79 -9.37 13.09 6.41
C GLU A 79 -9.40 11.90 7.39
N ASN A 80 -8.23 11.38 7.80
CA ASN A 80 -8.09 10.21 8.68
C ASN A 80 -8.86 8.97 8.18
N ILE A 81 -8.99 8.83 6.86
CA ILE A 81 -9.63 7.68 6.22
C ILE A 81 -8.61 6.56 6.11
N LYS A 82 -8.73 5.60 7.02
CA LYS A 82 -7.87 4.41 7.06
C LYS A 82 -8.19 3.45 5.93
N VAL A 83 -7.16 3.10 5.16
CA VAL A 83 -7.17 2.04 4.15
C VAL A 83 -6.53 0.80 4.77
N ASP A 84 -7.11 -0.37 4.52
CA ASP A 84 -6.68 -1.63 5.11
C ASP A 84 -5.79 -2.45 4.17
N VAL A 85 -6.05 -2.34 2.87
CA VAL A 85 -5.31 -3.03 1.81
C VAL A 85 -5.17 -2.12 0.60
N VAL A 86 -4.00 -2.14 -0.02
CA VAL A 86 -3.72 -1.40 -1.25
C VAL A 86 -3.29 -2.36 -2.36
N SER A 87 -3.71 -2.06 -3.58
CA SER A 87 -3.25 -2.73 -4.80
C SER A 87 -3.04 -1.70 -5.90
N GLY A 88 -2.30 -2.06 -6.94
CA GLY A 88 -2.20 -1.18 -8.11
C GLY A 88 -1.61 -1.87 -9.33
N ALA A 89 -1.68 -1.18 -10.46
CA ALA A 89 -1.15 -1.63 -11.75
C ALA A 89 -0.12 -0.63 -12.31
N SER A 90 0.96 -1.13 -12.93
CA SER A 90 2.05 -0.29 -13.50
C SER A 90 2.58 0.71 -12.45
N PHE A 91 2.61 2.01 -12.74
CA PHE A 91 3.01 3.04 -11.76
C PHE A 91 2.08 3.15 -10.55
N GLY A 92 0.80 2.80 -10.69
CA GLY A 92 -0.10 2.64 -9.55
C GLY A 92 0.36 1.54 -8.60
N ALA A 93 0.97 0.46 -9.11
CA ALA A 93 1.55 -0.62 -8.30
C ALA A 93 2.79 -0.13 -7.54
N VAL A 94 3.64 0.68 -8.19
CA VAL A 94 4.81 1.30 -7.55
C VAL A 94 4.38 2.20 -6.40
N ILE A 95 3.38 3.05 -6.62
CA ILE A 95 2.81 3.91 -5.57
C ILE A 95 2.21 3.09 -4.44
N ALA A 96 1.40 2.08 -4.76
CA ALA A 96 0.79 1.20 -3.76
C ALA A 96 1.85 0.48 -2.92
N ALA A 97 2.92 -0.02 -3.56
CA ALA A 97 4.01 -0.69 -2.87
C ALA A 97 4.80 0.26 -1.96
N LEU A 98 5.12 1.46 -2.44
CA LEU A 98 5.80 2.48 -1.63
C LEU A 98 4.94 2.94 -0.46
N TYR A 99 3.62 3.04 -0.64
CA TYR A 99 2.67 3.40 0.40
C TYR A 99 2.39 2.26 1.40
N ALA A 100 2.51 1.00 0.98
CA ALA A 100 2.42 -0.17 1.87
C ALA A 100 3.73 -0.40 2.65
N ARG A 101 4.87 -0.09 2.02
CA ARG A 101 6.10 0.27 2.74
C ARG A 101 5.77 1.57 3.52
N GLY A 102 6.40 1.97 4.61
CA GLY A 102 5.93 3.10 5.44
C GLY A 102 6.16 4.48 4.85
N GLU A 103 6.29 4.65 3.52
CA GLU A 103 6.81 5.89 2.96
C GLU A 103 5.82 7.04 3.07
N ASN A 104 6.34 8.21 3.44
CA ASN A 104 5.57 9.44 3.49
C ASN A 104 5.12 9.83 2.07
N THR A 105 3.90 10.31 1.92
CA THR A 105 3.34 10.72 0.61
C THR A 105 4.23 11.74 -0.12
N GLU A 106 4.90 12.63 0.61
CA GLU A 106 5.83 13.62 0.06
C GLU A 106 7.11 12.97 -0.49
N THR A 107 7.62 11.94 0.19
CA THR A 107 8.75 11.14 -0.29
C THR A 107 8.37 10.37 -1.55
N ILE A 108 7.18 9.76 -1.56
CA ILE A 108 6.64 9.06 -2.73
C ILE A 108 6.51 10.02 -3.91
N TYR A 109 5.98 11.23 -3.68
CA TYR A 109 5.89 12.28 -4.69
C TYR A 109 7.25 12.58 -5.30
N LYS A 110 8.26 12.86 -4.47
CA LYS A 110 9.63 13.21 -4.92
C LYS A 110 10.29 12.08 -5.70
N MET A 111 10.13 10.83 -5.25
CA MET A 111 10.69 9.65 -5.93
C MET A 111 10.10 9.50 -7.34
N ILE A 112 8.79 9.63 -7.47
CA ILE A 112 8.10 9.48 -8.75
C ILE A 112 8.33 10.68 -9.66
N TYR A 113 8.32 11.89 -9.10
CA TYR A 113 8.65 13.12 -9.82
C TYR A 113 10.05 13.06 -10.44
N LYS A 114 11.04 12.59 -9.66
CA LYS A 114 12.40 12.37 -10.16
C LYS A 114 12.46 11.28 -11.23
N PHE A 115 11.67 10.22 -11.08
CA PHE A 115 11.59 9.14 -12.07
C PHE A 115 11.11 9.63 -13.44
N PHE A 116 10.12 10.53 -13.48
CA PHE A 116 9.60 11.11 -14.73
C PHE A 116 10.39 12.33 -15.25
N GLY A 117 11.39 12.81 -14.50
CA GLY A 117 12.24 13.91 -14.92
C GLY A 117 11.56 15.28 -14.94
N GLY A 118 10.49 15.48 -14.16
CA GLY A 118 9.79 16.76 -14.00
C GLY A 118 8.51 16.93 -14.84
N LEU A 119 7.72 17.95 -14.50
CA LEU A 119 6.46 18.32 -15.18
C LEU A 119 6.67 18.94 -16.56
N ASP A 120 7.91 19.09 -17.01
CA ASP A 120 8.30 19.72 -18.28
C ASP A 120 8.17 18.75 -19.48
N LYS A 121 7.86 17.48 -19.19
CA LYS A 121 7.53 16.44 -20.19
C LYS A 121 6.10 15.88 -20.02
N PRO A 122 5.06 16.70 -19.76
CA PRO A 122 3.72 16.19 -19.54
C PRO A 122 3.12 15.63 -20.85
N PHE A 123 3.75 15.96 -21.98
CA PHE A 123 3.52 15.37 -23.29
C PHE A 123 4.88 14.92 -23.87
N ASP A 124 5.33 13.77 -23.38
CA ASP A 124 6.34 12.88 -23.99
C ASP A 124 5.77 12.03 -25.15
N PRO A 125 5.46 12.47 -26.39
CA PRO A 125 4.97 11.57 -27.44
C PRO A 125 6.07 10.63 -27.98
N THR A 126 7.28 10.67 -27.41
CA THR A 126 8.35 9.72 -27.72
C THR A 126 7.96 8.36 -27.17
N ILE A 127 7.28 7.61 -28.05
CA ILE A 127 7.48 6.20 -28.37
C ILE A 127 8.33 5.48 -27.31
N PRO A 128 7.84 4.39 -26.69
CA PRO A 128 8.55 3.71 -25.63
C PRO A 128 9.81 3.02 -26.18
N LEU A 129 10.90 3.78 -26.35
CA LEU A 129 12.18 3.30 -26.85
C LEU A 129 12.77 2.26 -25.88
N VAL A 130 12.49 2.43 -24.58
CA VAL A 130 12.81 1.47 -23.51
C VAL A 130 11.99 0.18 -23.58
N SER A 131 10.87 0.15 -24.33
CA SER A 131 10.13 -1.09 -24.62
C SER A 131 10.59 -1.76 -25.92
N PHE A 132 11.27 -1.05 -26.82
CA PHE A 132 11.62 -1.56 -28.15
C PHE A 132 13.09 -1.99 -28.30
N LEU A 133 14.02 -1.44 -27.51
CA LEU A 133 15.45 -1.78 -27.59
C LEU A 133 15.91 -2.71 -26.47
N LYS A 134 15.40 -3.94 -26.49
CA LYS A 134 16.14 -5.08 -25.96
C LYS A 134 15.93 -6.33 -26.82
N VAL A 135 16.22 -6.20 -28.11
CA VAL A 135 16.63 -7.36 -28.92
C VAL A 135 18.14 -7.26 -29.09
N LYS A 136 18.83 -8.07 -28.29
CA LYS A 136 20.27 -8.28 -28.32
C LYS A 136 20.61 -8.99 -29.64
N LYS A 137 21.51 -8.43 -30.45
CA LYS A 137 22.37 -9.21 -31.34
C LYS A 137 23.75 -9.22 -30.71
#